data_AF-A0A3D0ZZ93-F1
#
_entry.id   AF-A0A3D0ZZ93-F1
#
_cell.length_a   1.000
_cell.length_b   1.000
_cell.length_c   1.000
_cell.angle_alpha   90.00
_cell.angle_beta   90.00
_cell.angle_gamma   90.00
#
_symmetry.space_group_name_H-M   'P 1'
#
loop_
_entity.id
_entity.type
_entity.pdbx_description
1 polymer ?
#
loop_
_entity_poly.entity_id
_entity_poly.type
_entity_poly.pdbx_seq_one_letter_code
_entity_poly.pdbx_strand_id
1 'polypeptide(L)' 'PNIMKAKKKPIDTMTPEDLGVEVTPRLKTLKVTPPAEREAGIIVETVEDLVDKLKNEAKVIS' A
#
# COMPACT_ATOMS: atom_id res chain seq x y z
N PRO A 1 33.41 -6.28 -2.96
CA PRO A 1 34.31 -5.24 -3.54
C PRO A 1 33.63 -3.89 -3.83
N ASN A 2 32.43 -3.86 -4.42
CA ASN A 2 31.81 -2.62 -4.89
C ASN A 2 31.07 -1.82 -3.81
N ILE A 3 30.54 -2.47 -2.76
CA ILE A 3 29.91 -1.77 -1.60
C ILE A 3 30.93 -0.87 -0.88
N MET A 4 32.17 -1.35 -0.71
CA MET A 4 33.26 -0.56 -0.09
C MET A 4 33.67 0.64 -0.95
N LYS A 5 33.61 0.52 -2.28
CA LYS A 5 33.86 1.63 -3.22
C LYS A 5 32.72 2.65 -3.20
N ALA A 6 31.47 2.19 -3.12
CA ALA A 6 30.29 3.06 -3.08
C ALA A 6 30.26 3.93 -1.80
N LYS A 7 30.58 3.35 -0.63
CA LYS A 7 30.67 4.11 0.63
C LYS A 7 31.76 5.18 0.65
N LYS A 8 32.77 5.07 -0.21
CA LYS A 8 33.86 6.04 -0.34
C LYS A 8 33.58 7.15 -1.36
N LYS A 9 32.54 7.01 -2.19
CA LYS A 9 32.17 8.08 -3.13
C LYS A 9 31.50 9.20 -2.34
N PRO A 10 31.92 10.46 -2.52
CA PRO A 10 31.21 11.58 -1.94
C PRO A 10 29.79 11.62 -2.52
N ILE A 11 28.82 11.87 -1.64
CA ILE A 11 27.43 12.15 -2.01
C ILE A 11 27.22 13.61 -1.66
N ASP A 12 27.05 14.44 -2.68
CA ASP A 12 26.79 15.85 -2.48
C ASP A 12 25.34 16.03 -2.03
N THR A 13 25.16 16.66 -0.87
CA THR A 13 23.85 17.01 -0.34
C THR A 13 23.50 18.41 -0.81
N MET A 14 22.53 18.52 -1.71
CA MET A 14 21.96 19.81 -2.15
C MET A 14 20.56 19.95 -1.58
N THR A 15 20.16 21.17 -1.26
CA THR A 15 18.78 21.46 -0.89
C THR A 15 18.00 21.97 -2.12
N PRO A 16 16.67 21.86 -2.14
CA PRO A 16 15.86 22.38 -3.24
C PRO A 16 16.08 23.87 -3.52
N GLU A 17 16.46 24.64 -2.50
CA GLU A 17 16.80 26.07 -2.61
C GLU A 17 18.04 26.31 -3.48
N ASP A 18 19.05 25.42 -3.42
CA ASP A 18 20.26 25.50 -4.26
C ASP A 18 19.96 25.36 -5.75
N LEU A 19 18.79 24.80 -6.09
CA LEU A 19 18.30 24.60 -7.45
C LEU A 19 17.20 25.60 -7.84
N GLY A 20 16.87 26.55 -6.95
CA GLY A 20 15.81 27.54 -7.18
C GLY A 20 14.40 26.95 -7.21
N VAL A 21 14.17 25.80 -6.58
CA VAL A 21 12.88 25.10 -6.57
C VAL A 21 12.12 25.38 -5.27
N GLU A 22 10.89 25.87 -5.39
CA GLU A 22 9.99 26.08 -4.25
C GLU A 22 9.23 24.80 -3.89
N VAL A 23 9.30 24.38 -2.62
CA VAL A 23 8.71 23.12 -2.12
C VAL A 23 7.45 23.37 -1.27
N THR A 24 6.67 24.40 -1.59
CA THR A 24 5.45 24.71 -0.84
C THR A 24 4.38 23.64 -1.08
N PRO A 25 3.83 23.00 -0.03
CA PRO A 25 2.79 21.99 -0.18
C PRO A 25 1.52 22.62 -0.74
N ARG A 26 1.09 22.18 -1.92
CA ARG A 26 -0.17 22.62 -2.53
C ARG A 26 -1.39 21.85 -2.01
N LEU A 27 -1.16 20.73 -1.33
CA LEU A 27 -2.18 19.83 -0.84
C LEU A 27 -2.02 19.62 0.67
N LYS A 28 -3.16 19.51 1.36
CA LYS A 28 -3.20 19.24 2.79
C LYS A 28 -3.68 17.81 3.02
N THR A 29 -2.86 17.00 3.69
CA THR A 29 -3.27 15.67 4.14
C THR A 29 -4.28 15.82 5.28
N LEU A 30 -5.53 15.41 5.03
CA LEU A 30 -6.63 15.59 5.99
C LEU A 30 -6.68 14.46 7.03
N LYS A 31 -6.50 13.21 6.59
CA LYS A 31 -6.56 12.03 7.45
C LYS A 31 -5.78 10.89 6.82
N VAL A 32 -5.13 10.09 7.66
CA VAL A 32 -4.55 8.79 7.29
C VAL A 32 -5.19 7.75 8.18
N THR A 33 -5.76 6.72 7.58
CA THR A 33 -6.32 5.57 8.31
C THR A 33 -5.84 4.28 7.68
N PRO A 34 -5.64 3.22 8.47
CA PRO A 34 -5.39 1.90 7.91
C PRO A 34 -6.58 1.46 7.02
N PRO A 35 -6.33 0.62 6.01
CA PRO A 35 -7.42 0.00 5.25
C PRO A 35 -8.27 -0.88 6.16
N ALA A 36 -9.49 -1.21 5.73
CA ALA A 36 -10.32 -2.17 6.45
C ALA A 36 -9.58 -3.51 6.55
N GLU A 37 -9.58 -4.09 7.76
CA GLU A 37 -9.01 -5.42 7.97
C GLU A 37 -9.84 -6.45 7.20
N ARG A 38 -9.16 -7.47 6.65
CA ARG A 38 -9.85 -8.57 6.00
C ARG A 38 -10.63 -9.36 7.05
N GLU A 39 -11.93 -9.52 6.83
CA GLU A 39 -12.77 -10.37 7.68
C GLU A 39 -12.29 -11.83 7.64
N ALA A 40 -12.46 -12.53 8.76
CA ALA A 40 -12.13 -13.94 8.84
C ALA A 40 -12.96 -14.75 7.84
N GLY A 41 -12.33 -15.76 7.24
CA GLY A 41 -13.04 -16.70 6.37
C GLY A 41 -14.02 -17.58 7.16
N ILE A 42 -14.98 -18.16 6.44
CA ILE A 42 -15.99 -19.05 7.01
C ILE A 42 -15.69 -20.48 6.56
N ILE A 43 -15.71 -21.43 7.49
CA ILE A 43 -15.65 -22.87 7.16
C ILE A 43 -17.06 -23.33 6.78
N VAL A 44 -17.19 -24.02 5.66
CA VAL A 44 -18.44 -24.64 5.20
C VAL A 44 -18.33 -26.16 5.29
N GLU A 45 -19.43 -26.82 5.65
CA GLU A 45 -19.48 -28.27 5.83
C GLU A 45 -19.75 -28.99 4.51
N THR A 46 -20.49 -28.36 3.59
CA THR A 46 -20.92 -28.98 2.33
C THR A 46 -20.68 -28.09 1.10
N VAL A 47 -20.76 -28.71 -0.09
CA VAL A 47 -20.63 -28.01 -1.37
C VAL A 47 -21.86 -27.15 -1.66
N GLU A 48 -23.04 -27.58 -1.23
CA GLU A 48 -24.29 -26.81 -1.36
C GLU A 48 -24.19 -25.50 -0.58
N ASP A 49 -23.71 -25.55 0.67
CA ASP A 49 -23.48 -24.35 1.50
C ASP A 49 -22.46 -23.38 0.86
N LEU A 50 -21.45 -23.92 0.18
CA LEU A 50 -20.47 -23.10 -0.53
C LEU A 50 -21.13 -22.34 -1.68
N VAL A 51 -21.93 -23.03 -2.50
CA VAL A 51 -22.62 -22.40 -3.64
C VAL A 51 -23.61 -21.36 -3.16
N ASP A 52 -24.36 -21.66 -2.10
CA ASP A 52 -25.34 -20.74 -1.53
C ASP A 52 -24.67 -19.48 -0.95
N LYS A 53 -23.57 -19.61 -0.19
CA LYS A 53 -22.83 -18.44 0.32
C LYS A 53 -22.18 -17.63 -0.79
N LEU A 54 -21.68 -18.28 -1.84
CA LEU A 54 -21.07 -17.59 -2.98
C LEU A 54 -22.10 -16.84 -3.86
N LYS A 55 -23.32 -17.35 -3.97
CA LYS A 55 -24.42 -16.70 -4.70
C LYS A 55 -25.10 -15.60 -3.90
N ASN A 56 -25.43 -15.84 -2.63
CA ASN A 56 -26.28 -14.95 -1.84
C ASN A 56 -25.50 -13.90 -1.04
N GLU A 57 -24.40 -14.29 -0.39
CA GLU A 57 -23.63 -13.40 0.50
C GLU A 57 -22.51 -12.68 -0.27
N ALA A 58 -21.64 -13.45 -0.91
CA ALA A 58 -20.49 -12.91 -1.62
C ALA A 58 -20.83 -12.40 -3.04
N LYS A 59 -21.95 -12.84 -3.61
CA LYS A 59 -22.47 -12.45 -4.95
C LYS A 59 -21.43 -12.53 -6.07
N VAL A 60 -20.55 -13.53 -6.00
CA VAL A 60 -19.44 -13.70 -6.96
C VAL A 60 -19.83 -14.60 -8.14
N ILE A 61 -20.92 -15.35 -8.00
CA ILE A 61 -21.41 -16.31 -8.99
C ILE A 61 -22.91 -16.09 -9.15
N SER A 62 -23.42 -16.16 -10.39
CA SER A 62 -24.85 -16.09 -10.70
C SER A 62 -25.54 -17.44 -10.54
#